data_AF-A0A1F0BSA3-F1
#
_entry.id   AF-A0A1F0BSA3-F1
#
_cell.length_a   1.000
_cell.length_b   1.000
_cell.length_c   1.000
_cell.angle_alpha   90.00
_cell.angle_beta   90.00
_cell.angle_gamma   90.00
#
_symmetry.space_group_name_H-M   'P 1'
#
loop_
_entity.id
_entity.type
_entity.pdbx_description
1 polymer ?
#
loop_
_entity_poly.entity_id
_entity_poly.type
_entity_poly.pdbx_seq_one_letter_code
_entity_poly.pdbx_strand_id
1 'polypeptide(L)'
;MAVSKFYAVWRKESGEEEIVNAFQALALKGRAQIITTPKEQATLFDLETGLKVNPRSSQKKDGRYVGQPYFSYYPGEESPLKGLESSFEYSSELNAFIEAFKTIEKFQIEYDNHTAYIFPKAISPMQRIVFEDEDFVILKLLIDIDETYPYSEYYRLNGQLGIEFYNTRRPEPVKRIKLAKEGIPLFEARAHFPESTKIYVPKEFTSPEQVRSIADRVRKVYQETNYKLYGNFDKYHIEAFVFLDDNERKYKTLKTYEEQCQELQAKIEKLEENFNQKTEKVNQLRKEIKQAETILRNYHEEEEYYKKLEKDNQKLESDKQRLKQEKGEIISKNQRLTNESQRLRRLKNVAEEKIEYLQKRSFWQRLLNK
;
A
#
# COMPACT_ATOMS: atom_id res chain seq x y z
N MET A 1 42.79 10.78 -20.93
CA MET A 1 41.97 9.86 -21.76
C MET A 1 41.16 10.71 -22.72
N ALA A 2 41.22 10.45 -24.03
CA ALA A 2 40.35 11.14 -24.97
C ALA A 2 38.90 10.71 -24.68
N VAL A 3 38.05 11.67 -24.33
CA VAL A 3 36.62 11.44 -24.12
C VAL A 3 36.04 10.97 -25.46
N SER A 4 35.68 9.70 -25.53
CA SER A 4 35.16 9.10 -26.75
C SER A 4 33.68 9.49 -26.91
N LYS A 5 33.43 10.53 -27.71
CA LYS A 5 32.09 11.06 -27.98
C LYS A 5 31.19 9.95 -28.54
N PHE A 6 30.10 9.65 -27.84
CA PHE A 6 29.21 8.54 -28.19
C PHE A 6 27.98 8.95 -29.00
N TYR A 7 27.55 10.21 -28.92
CA TYR A 7 26.39 10.75 -29.63
C TYR A 7 26.79 11.84 -30.62
N ALA A 8 26.02 11.99 -31.69
CA ALA A 8 26.13 13.05 -32.68
C ALA A 8 24.73 13.43 -33.21
N VAL A 9 24.64 14.61 -33.82
CA VAL A 9 23.45 15.03 -34.56
C VAL A 9 23.56 14.49 -35.99
N TRP A 10 22.56 13.75 -36.43
CA TRP A 10 22.36 13.42 -37.83
C TRP A 10 21.34 14.39 -38.44
N ARG A 11 21.81 15.21 -39.39
CA ARG A 11 20.94 16.07 -40.19
C ARG A 11 20.49 15.31 -41.44
N LYS A 12 19.20 15.03 -41.53
CA LYS A 12 18.56 14.36 -42.68
C LYS A 12 18.45 15.34 -43.84
N GLU A 13 18.26 14.82 -45.05
CA GLU A 13 18.04 15.65 -46.25
C GLU A 13 16.80 16.54 -46.14
N SER A 14 15.80 16.11 -45.36
CA SER A 14 14.61 16.90 -45.03
C SER A 14 14.89 18.14 -44.17
N GLY A 15 16.11 18.26 -43.62
CA GLY A 15 16.47 19.27 -42.61
C GLY A 15 16.15 18.86 -41.17
N GLU A 16 15.46 17.74 -40.97
CA GLU A 16 15.20 17.18 -39.64
C GLU A 16 16.51 16.69 -38.99
N GLU A 17 16.66 16.96 -37.69
CA GLU A 17 17.80 16.54 -36.89
C GLU A 17 17.42 15.40 -35.95
N GLU A 18 18.24 14.36 -35.91
CA GLU A 18 18.07 13.20 -35.03
C GLU A 18 19.37 12.92 -34.27
N ILE A 19 19.26 12.63 -32.97
CA ILE A 19 20.41 12.22 -32.16
C ILE A 19 20.68 10.74 -32.37
N VAL A 20 21.88 10.42 -32.85
CA VAL A 20 22.31 9.03 -33.08
C VAL A 20 23.53 8.70 -32.25
N ASN A 21 23.56 7.49 -31.70
CA ASN A 21 24.76 6.96 -31.07
C ASN A 21 25.73 6.36 -32.10
N ALA A 22 26.98 6.16 -31.72
CA ALA A 22 28.04 5.73 -32.63
C ALA A 22 27.78 4.35 -33.27
N PHE A 23 27.08 3.44 -32.58
CA PHE A 23 26.68 2.16 -33.19
C PHE A 23 25.62 2.36 -34.27
N GLN A 24 24.60 3.17 -34.01
CA GLN A 24 23.57 3.51 -35.00
C GLN A 24 24.21 4.18 -36.23
N ALA A 25 25.10 5.15 -36.02
CA ALA A 25 25.79 5.83 -37.12
C ALA A 25 26.64 4.87 -37.97
N LEU A 26 27.35 3.91 -37.37
CA LEU A 26 28.08 2.88 -38.11
C LEU A 26 27.13 1.98 -38.93
N ALA A 27 25.97 1.61 -38.38
CA ALA A 27 24.98 0.82 -39.09
C ALA A 27 24.36 1.59 -40.27
N LEU A 28 24.00 2.86 -40.08
CA LEU A 28 23.52 3.76 -41.13
C LEU A 28 24.57 3.91 -42.25
N LYS A 29 25.84 4.10 -41.89
CA LYS A 29 26.97 4.17 -42.82
C LYS A 29 27.11 2.87 -43.63
N GLY A 30 27.05 1.72 -42.96
CA GLY A 30 27.14 0.40 -43.61
C GLY A 30 25.98 0.11 -44.58
N ARG A 31 24.83 0.75 -44.38
CA ARG A 31 23.65 0.68 -45.25
C ARG A 31 23.60 1.80 -46.31
N ALA A 32 24.64 2.64 -46.40
CA ALA A 32 24.67 3.81 -47.27
C ALA A 32 23.49 4.80 -47.07
N GLN A 33 22.96 4.88 -45.84
CA GLN A 33 21.87 5.81 -45.48
C GLN A 33 22.38 7.19 -45.03
N ILE A 34 23.68 7.30 -44.77
CA ILE A 34 24.34 8.57 -44.45
C ILE A 34 25.63 8.70 -45.25
N ILE A 35 25.99 9.95 -45.55
CA ILE A 35 27.24 10.28 -46.21
C ILE A 35 28.25 10.65 -45.12
N THR A 36 29.44 10.03 -45.16
CA THR A 36 30.55 10.35 -44.24
C THR A 36 31.83 10.74 -44.97
N THR A 37 31.83 10.72 -46.30
CA THR A 37 32.98 11.09 -47.14
C THR A 37 32.44 11.46 -48.52
N PRO A 38 32.90 12.57 -49.13
CA PRO A 38 33.85 13.54 -48.60
C PRO A 38 33.27 14.36 -47.43
N LYS A 39 34.12 15.03 -46.63
CA LYS A 39 33.72 15.78 -45.43
C LYS A 39 32.62 16.81 -45.76
N GLU A 40 32.74 17.47 -46.91
CA GLU A 40 31.84 18.53 -47.39
C GLU A 40 30.41 18.03 -47.54
N GLN A 41 30.20 16.73 -47.73
CA GLN A 41 28.89 16.09 -47.85
C GLN A 41 28.46 15.33 -46.59
N ALA A 42 29.32 15.27 -45.57
CA ALA A 42 29.01 14.51 -44.38
C ALA A 42 27.82 15.12 -43.61
N THR A 43 26.92 14.24 -43.14
CA THR A 43 25.63 14.60 -42.53
C THR A 43 25.60 14.47 -41.00
N LEU A 44 26.74 14.13 -40.39
CA LEU A 44 26.89 13.97 -38.95
C LEU A 44 27.67 15.12 -38.35
N PHE A 45 27.16 15.68 -37.27
CA PHE A 45 27.69 16.86 -36.60
C PHE A 45 27.86 16.61 -35.10
N ASP A 46 28.91 17.19 -34.54
CA ASP A 46 29.18 17.18 -33.10
C ASP A 46 28.14 18.01 -32.34
N LEU A 47 27.68 17.51 -31.19
CA LEU A 47 26.65 18.16 -30.36
C LEU A 47 27.09 19.52 -29.84
N GLU A 48 28.35 19.63 -29.43
CA GLU A 48 28.87 20.84 -28.78
C GLU A 48 29.31 21.88 -29.82
N THR A 49 30.08 21.45 -30.82
CA THR A 49 30.77 22.37 -31.74
C THR A 49 30.05 22.60 -33.06
N GLY A 50 29.08 21.74 -33.41
CA GLY A 50 28.45 21.75 -34.73
C GLY A 50 29.40 21.39 -35.87
N LEU A 51 30.63 20.96 -35.59
CA LEU A 51 31.59 20.53 -36.60
C LEU A 51 31.24 19.13 -37.10
N LYS A 52 31.63 18.84 -38.34
CA LYS A 52 31.38 17.54 -38.95
C LYS A 52 32.21 16.45 -38.29
N VAL A 53 31.58 15.31 -38.04
CA VAL A 53 32.24 14.15 -37.43
C VAL A 53 32.06 12.90 -38.27
N ASN A 54 32.93 11.92 -38.05
CA ASN A 54 32.90 10.62 -38.71
C ASN A 54 32.80 9.52 -37.65
N PRO A 55 31.84 8.58 -37.77
CA PRO A 55 31.76 7.45 -36.88
C PRO A 55 32.93 6.49 -37.16
N ARG A 56 33.64 6.14 -36.08
CA ARG A 56 34.75 5.19 -36.11
C ARG A 56 34.37 3.94 -35.33
N SER A 57 34.64 2.79 -35.94
CA SER A 57 34.73 1.55 -35.18
C SER A 57 35.91 1.64 -34.22
N SER A 58 35.81 0.90 -33.12
CA SER A 58 36.92 0.73 -32.18
C SER A 58 38.08 -0.05 -32.81
N GLN A 59 39.13 -0.32 -32.03
CA GLN A 59 40.30 -1.02 -32.56
C GLN A 59 39.94 -2.44 -32.98
N LYS A 60 40.44 -2.87 -34.14
CA LYS A 60 40.29 -4.25 -34.58
C LYS A 60 41.41 -5.08 -33.96
N LYS A 61 41.05 -6.06 -33.11
CA LYS A 61 41.97 -7.02 -32.50
C LYS A 61 41.53 -8.44 -32.84
N ASP A 62 42.45 -9.25 -33.36
CA ASP A 62 42.21 -10.65 -33.76
C ASP A 62 40.97 -10.83 -34.66
N GLY A 63 40.82 -9.93 -35.64
CA GLY A 63 39.71 -9.96 -36.60
C GLY A 63 38.39 -9.39 -36.09
N ARG A 64 38.27 -9.07 -34.78
CA ARG A 64 37.06 -8.52 -34.16
C ARG A 64 37.27 -7.07 -33.72
N TYR A 65 36.24 -6.25 -33.80
CA TYR A 65 36.28 -4.91 -33.21
C TYR A 65 36.18 -5.04 -31.69
N VAL A 66 37.10 -4.40 -30.97
CA VAL A 66 37.20 -4.42 -29.51
C VAL A 66 37.19 -2.99 -29.01
N GLY A 67 36.21 -2.69 -28.15
CA GLY A 67 36.00 -1.38 -27.55
C GLY A 67 34.77 -0.65 -28.11
N GLN A 68 34.46 0.50 -27.51
CA GLN A 68 33.27 1.28 -27.87
C GLN A 68 33.51 2.15 -29.12
N PRO A 69 32.62 2.11 -30.13
CA PRO A 69 32.62 3.06 -31.23
C PRO A 69 32.45 4.50 -30.76
N TYR A 70 33.00 5.44 -31.53
CA TYR A 70 33.01 6.85 -31.17
C TYR A 70 32.98 7.75 -32.41
N PHE A 71 32.68 9.03 -32.19
CA PHE A 71 32.78 10.07 -33.21
C PHE A 71 34.13 10.77 -33.14
N SER A 72 34.77 10.94 -34.30
CA SER A 72 36.03 11.67 -34.46
C SER A 72 35.85 12.81 -35.45
N TYR A 73 36.53 13.95 -35.25
CA TYR A 73 36.66 14.99 -36.28
C TYR A 73 37.44 14.48 -37.50
N TYR A 74 37.30 15.18 -38.63
CA TYR A 74 38.02 14.84 -39.85
C TYR A 74 39.52 15.19 -39.72
N PRO A 75 40.41 14.50 -40.45
CA PRO A 75 41.83 14.84 -40.46
C PRO A 75 42.06 16.32 -40.78
N GLY A 76 42.92 16.98 -40.00
CA GLY A 76 43.20 18.41 -40.14
C GLY A 76 42.23 19.34 -39.42
N GLU A 77 41.14 18.82 -38.82
CA GLU A 77 40.30 19.58 -37.89
C GLU A 77 40.68 19.27 -36.45
N GLU A 78 41.03 20.31 -35.69
CA GLU A 78 41.13 20.21 -34.24
C GLU A 78 39.81 20.59 -33.60
N SER A 79 39.46 19.91 -32.50
CA SER A 79 38.32 20.33 -31.68
C SER A 79 38.56 21.74 -31.16
N PRO A 80 37.62 22.69 -31.34
CA PRO A 80 37.64 23.97 -30.64
C PRO A 80 37.71 23.80 -29.12
N LEU A 81 37.26 22.64 -28.63
CA LEU A 81 37.25 22.27 -27.21
C LEU A 81 38.50 21.47 -26.79
N LYS A 82 39.55 21.41 -27.61
CA LYS A 82 40.76 20.66 -27.29
C LYS A 82 41.45 21.27 -26.07
N GLY A 83 41.61 20.47 -25.01
CA GLY A 83 42.21 20.92 -23.74
C GLY A 83 41.23 21.62 -22.79
N LEU A 84 39.98 21.85 -23.20
CA LEU A 84 38.90 22.26 -22.32
C LEU A 84 38.24 21.02 -21.70
N GLU A 85 37.68 21.18 -20.50
CA GLU A 85 36.80 20.15 -19.96
C GLU A 85 35.54 20.05 -20.82
N SER A 86 35.10 18.83 -21.13
CA SER A 86 33.86 18.63 -21.88
C SER A 86 32.68 19.14 -21.07
N SER A 87 31.68 19.71 -21.75
CA SER A 87 30.48 20.26 -21.10
C SER A 87 29.61 19.20 -20.41
N PHE A 88 29.86 17.92 -20.67
CA PHE A 88 29.23 16.80 -19.97
C PHE A 88 30.08 15.52 -19.99
N GLU A 89 29.86 14.66 -19.00
CA GLU A 89 30.55 13.36 -18.85
C GLU A 89 29.97 12.31 -19.80
N TYR A 90 30.85 11.56 -20.49
CA TYR A 90 30.50 10.34 -21.20
C TYR A 90 30.95 9.13 -20.39
N SER A 91 30.01 8.25 -20.05
CA SER A 91 30.29 6.93 -19.48
C SER A 91 29.29 5.91 -20.00
N SER A 92 29.65 4.62 -19.98
CA SER A 92 28.73 3.55 -20.39
C SER A 92 27.48 3.52 -19.52
N GLU A 93 27.59 3.84 -18.22
CA GLU A 93 26.46 3.97 -17.30
C GLU A 93 25.53 5.11 -17.75
N LEU A 94 26.06 6.30 -18.00
CA LEU A 94 25.26 7.44 -18.46
C LEU A 94 24.58 7.15 -19.80
N ASN A 95 25.30 6.52 -20.73
CA ASN A 95 24.74 6.10 -22.01
C ASN A 95 23.60 5.10 -21.83
N ALA A 96 23.74 4.11 -20.93
CA ALA A 96 22.66 3.16 -20.62
C ALA A 96 21.42 3.87 -20.06
N PHE A 97 21.59 4.86 -19.18
CA PHE A 97 20.49 5.65 -18.65
C PHE A 97 19.79 6.49 -19.71
N ILE A 98 20.55 7.20 -20.55
CA ILE A 98 19.98 7.98 -21.66
C ILE A 98 19.21 7.06 -22.62
N GLU A 99 19.79 5.92 -23.00
CA GLU A 99 19.16 4.92 -23.88
C GLU A 99 17.94 4.24 -23.24
N ALA A 100 17.91 4.11 -21.91
CA ALA A 100 16.74 3.57 -21.21
C ALA A 100 15.60 4.59 -21.17
N PHE A 101 15.91 5.82 -20.78
CA PHE A 101 14.93 6.88 -20.54
C PHE A 101 14.42 7.52 -21.82
N LYS A 102 15.15 7.48 -22.94
CA LYS A 102 14.65 8.02 -24.23
C LYS A 102 13.35 7.38 -24.74
N THR A 103 12.94 6.24 -24.17
CA THR A 103 11.70 5.51 -24.52
C THR A 103 10.90 5.11 -23.29
N ILE A 104 11.12 5.76 -22.14
CA ILE A 104 10.39 5.45 -20.90
C ILE A 104 8.97 6.02 -20.98
N GLU A 105 7.98 5.21 -20.63
CA GLU A 105 6.56 5.59 -20.73
C GLU A 105 6.02 6.22 -19.45
N LYS A 106 6.63 5.89 -18.31
CA LYS A 106 6.33 6.47 -16.99
C LYS A 106 7.46 6.17 -16.02
N PHE A 107 7.65 7.02 -15.03
CA PHE A 107 8.57 6.77 -13.92
C PHE A 107 8.23 7.63 -12.71
N GLN A 108 8.81 7.32 -11.56
CA GLN A 108 8.71 8.15 -10.36
C GLN A 108 10.02 8.91 -10.13
N ILE A 109 9.92 10.17 -9.73
CA ILE A 109 11.03 10.93 -9.13
C ILE A 109 10.82 11.08 -7.64
N GLU A 110 11.91 11.09 -6.86
CA GLU A 110 11.89 11.42 -5.44
C GLU A 110 12.93 12.50 -5.12
N TYR A 111 12.49 13.56 -4.43
CA TYR A 111 13.33 14.67 -3.95
C TYR A 111 12.67 15.30 -2.71
N ASP A 112 13.45 15.73 -1.72
CA ASP A 112 12.97 16.44 -0.53
C ASP A 112 11.71 15.82 0.14
N ASN A 113 11.66 14.48 0.24
CA ASN A 113 10.51 13.70 0.73
C ASN A 113 9.21 13.82 -0.11
N HIS A 114 9.30 14.40 -1.30
CA HIS A 114 8.24 14.42 -2.30
C HIS A 114 8.46 13.30 -3.30
N THR A 115 7.36 12.68 -3.75
CA THR A 115 7.36 11.71 -4.84
C THR A 115 6.38 12.19 -5.90
N ALA A 116 6.78 12.15 -7.16
CA ALA A 116 5.91 12.45 -8.29
C ALA A 116 6.07 11.39 -9.38
N TYR A 117 4.96 10.89 -9.90
CA TYR A 117 4.95 10.19 -11.18
C TYR A 117 5.03 11.19 -12.32
N ILE A 118 5.86 10.87 -13.30
CA ILE A 118 6.02 11.60 -14.54
C ILE A 118 5.57 10.69 -15.68
N PHE A 119 4.69 11.21 -16.53
CA PHE A 119 4.24 10.55 -17.75
C PHE A 119 4.71 11.39 -18.93
N PRO A 120 5.79 10.96 -19.61
CA PRO A 120 6.33 11.69 -20.76
C PRO A 120 5.37 11.71 -21.95
N LYS A 121 5.20 12.88 -22.56
CA LYS A 121 4.61 13.05 -23.89
C LYS A 121 5.64 12.84 -24.99
N ALA A 122 6.80 13.46 -24.82
CA ALA A 122 7.94 13.36 -25.73
C ALA A 122 9.25 13.45 -24.95
N ILE A 123 10.31 12.82 -25.46
CA ILE A 123 11.63 12.79 -24.81
C ILE A 123 12.70 13.06 -25.85
N SER A 124 13.49 14.10 -25.60
CA SER A 124 14.57 14.56 -26.45
C SER A 124 15.91 14.33 -25.74
N PRO A 125 16.65 13.25 -26.09
CA PRO A 125 17.96 13.00 -25.51
C PRO A 125 19.01 13.95 -26.07
N MET A 126 20.00 14.30 -25.25
CA MET A 126 21.14 15.16 -25.65
C MET A 126 20.70 16.47 -26.31
N GLN A 127 19.62 17.06 -25.83
CA GLN A 127 19.02 18.27 -26.39
C GLN A 127 19.97 19.46 -26.23
N ARG A 128 20.24 20.16 -27.33
CA ARG A 128 20.93 21.46 -27.31
C ARG A 128 19.92 22.55 -27.01
N ILE A 129 20.12 23.27 -25.90
CA ILE A 129 19.33 24.45 -25.51
C ILE A 129 20.19 25.67 -25.81
N VAL A 130 19.69 26.55 -26.69
CA VAL A 130 20.34 27.81 -27.07
C VAL A 130 19.62 28.94 -26.34
N PHE A 131 20.38 29.82 -25.72
CA PHE A 131 19.87 30.96 -24.96
C PHE A 131 19.93 32.25 -25.79
N GLU A 132 19.29 33.31 -25.30
CA GLU A 132 19.26 34.61 -25.99
C GLU A 132 20.66 35.21 -26.24
N ASP A 133 21.64 34.90 -25.39
CA ASP A 133 23.03 35.35 -25.52
C ASP A 133 23.86 34.51 -26.50
N GLU A 134 23.21 33.70 -27.34
CA GLU A 134 23.79 32.73 -28.29
C GLU A 134 24.62 31.61 -27.65
N ASP A 135 24.78 31.64 -26.32
CA ASP A 135 25.36 30.53 -25.57
C ASP A 135 24.43 29.32 -25.57
N PHE A 136 24.95 28.16 -25.20
CA PHE A 136 24.18 26.93 -25.20
C PHE A 136 24.61 25.97 -24.10
N VAL A 137 23.70 25.06 -23.76
CA VAL A 137 24.02 23.87 -22.97
C VAL A 137 23.49 22.63 -23.65
N ILE A 138 24.16 21.50 -23.42
CA ILE A 138 23.64 20.18 -23.78
C ILE A 138 22.98 19.57 -22.54
N LEU A 139 21.68 19.30 -22.64
CA LEU A 139 20.87 18.66 -21.60
C LEU A 139 20.72 17.17 -21.93
N LYS A 140 21.01 16.29 -20.98
CA LYS A 140 21.01 14.83 -21.26
C LYS A 140 19.64 14.30 -21.66
N LEU A 141 18.58 14.78 -21.02
CA LEU A 141 17.20 14.53 -21.42
C LEU A 141 16.37 15.78 -21.17
N LEU A 142 15.62 16.19 -22.20
CA LEU A 142 14.47 17.08 -22.04
C LEU A 142 13.21 16.25 -22.22
N ILE A 143 12.29 16.33 -21.28
CA ILE A 143 11.02 15.62 -21.29
C ILE A 143 9.91 16.64 -21.39
N ASP A 144 9.10 16.56 -22.42
CA ASP A 144 7.78 17.19 -22.43
C ASP A 144 6.84 16.29 -21.64
N ILE A 145 6.16 16.83 -20.64
CA ILE A 145 5.30 16.06 -19.75
C ILE A 145 3.88 16.05 -20.33
N ASP A 146 3.23 14.88 -20.32
CA ASP A 146 1.80 14.77 -20.59
C ASP A 146 1.00 15.01 -19.31
N GLU A 147 1.34 14.27 -18.26
CA GLU A 147 0.70 14.36 -16.95
C GLU A 147 1.67 14.02 -15.81
N THR A 148 1.28 14.39 -14.59
CA THR A 148 1.98 14.02 -13.35
C THR A 148 1.00 13.53 -12.30
N TYR A 149 1.51 12.75 -11.33
CA TYR A 149 0.77 12.48 -10.09
C TYR A 149 1.68 12.71 -8.87
N PRO A 150 1.39 13.68 -7.99
CA PRO A 150 0.24 14.59 -8.02
C PRO A 150 0.17 15.49 -9.27
N TYR A 151 -1.02 15.94 -9.66
CA TYR A 151 -1.25 16.73 -10.87
C TYR A 151 -0.69 18.15 -10.78
N SER A 152 -0.56 18.69 -9.57
CA SER A 152 0.06 20.00 -9.36
C SER A 152 1.51 20.06 -9.86
N GLU A 153 2.23 18.94 -9.80
CA GLU A 153 3.65 18.85 -10.21
C GLU A 153 3.88 19.21 -11.68
N TYR A 154 2.94 18.91 -12.57
CA TYR A 154 2.96 19.34 -13.96
C TYR A 154 3.21 20.85 -14.06
N TYR A 155 2.46 21.63 -13.29
CA TYR A 155 2.57 23.10 -13.29
C TYR A 155 3.79 23.58 -12.53
N ARG A 156 4.21 22.89 -11.46
CA ARG A 156 5.49 23.18 -10.78
C ARG A 156 6.66 23.10 -11.74
N LEU A 157 6.57 22.18 -12.69
CA LEU A 157 7.60 21.86 -13.66
C LEU A 157 7.40 22.58 -15.02
N ASN A 158 6.44 23.51 -15.13
CA ASN A 158 6.10 24.15 -16.41
C ASN A 158 5.76 23.17 -17.55
N GLY A 159 5.27 21.96 -17.24
CA GLY A 159 4.94 20.94 -18.24
C GLY A 159 6.17 20.30 -18.90
N GLN A 160 7.37 20.52 -18.38
CA GLN A 160 8.62 19.97 -18.92
C GLN A 160 9.59 19.56 -17.80
N LEU A 161 10.52 18.66 -18.09
CA LEU A 161 11.53 18.22 -17.13
C LEU A 161 12.86 17.99 -17.81
N GLY A 162 13.87 18.77 -17.40
CA GLY A 162 15.25 18.48 -17.71
C GLY A 162 15.82 17.49 -16.71
N ILE A 163 16.44 16.40 -17.19
CA ILE A 163 17.16 15.46 -16.33
C ILE A 163 18.64 15.50 -16.67
N GLU A 164 19.45 15.72 -15.64
CA GLU A 164 20.90 15.60 -15.73
C GLU A 164 21.39 14.39 -14.92
N PHE A 165 21.63 13.28 -15.62
CA PHE A 165 22.28 12.14 -15.00
C PHE A 165 23.77 12.42 -14.74
N TYR A 166 24.28 12.11 -13.56
CA TYR A 166 25.71 12.24 -13.26
C TYR A 166 26.29 10.98 -12.62
N ASN A 167 27.59 10.74 -12.84
CA ASN A 167 28.31 9.70 -12.09
C ASN A 167 29.14 10.34 -10.97
N THR A 168 30.02 11.26 -11.35
CA THR A 168 30.95 11.93 -10.43
C THR A 168 30.72 13.43 -10.31
N ARG A 169 30.47 14.11 -11.44
CA ARG A 169 30.37 15.57 -11.50
C ARG A 169 28.93 16.02 -11.71
N ARG A 170 28.43 16.87 -10.82
CA ARG A 170 27.15 17.55 -10.96
C ARG A 170 27.25 18.66 -12.03
N PRO A 171 26.13 19.05 -12.66
CA PRO A 171 26.13 20.16 -13.60
C PRO A 171 26.61 21.47 -12.96
N GLU A 172 27.23 22.30 -13.78
CA GLU A 172 27.80 23.59 -13.34
C GLU A 172 26.70 24.58 -12.92
N PRO A 173 27.00 25.48 -11.95
CA PRO A 173 26.06 26.52 -11.52
C PRO A 173 25.49 27.38 -12.66
N VAL A 174 26.31 27.70 -13.67
CA VAL A 174 25.86 28.50 -14.82
C VAL A 174 24.76 27.79 -15.60
N LYS A 175 24.92 26.50 -15.89
CA LYS A 175 23.91 25.68 -16.56
C LYS A 175 22.60 25.65 -15.77
N ARG A 176 22.67 25.49 -14.44
CA ARG A 176 21.49 25.50 -13.56
C ARG A 176 20.70 26.79 -13.69
N ILE A 177 21.40 27.94 -13.58
CA ILE A 177 20.77 29.26 -13.59
C ILE A 177 20.19 29.57 -14.97
N LYS A 178 20.91 29.26 -16.05
CA LYS A 178 20.42 29.51 -17.41
C LYS A 178 19.16 28.71 -17.71
N LEU A 179 19.15 27.41 -17.42
CA LEU A 179 17.94 26.57 -17.61
C LEU A 179 16.76 27.04 -16.74
N ALA A 180 17.03 27.45 -15.50
CA ALA A 180 16.01 27.97 -14.59
C ALA A 180 15.30 29.21 -15.14
N LYS A 181 16.08 30.14 -15.75
CA LYS A 181 15.55 31.37 -16.36
C LYS A 181 14.70 31.12 -17.60
N GLU A 182 15.02 30.07 -18.36
CA GLU A 182 14.18 29.58 -19.47
C GLU A 182 12.95 28.80 -18.99
N GLY A 183 12.76 28.66 -17.67
CA GLY A 183 11.65 27.90 -17.10
C GLY A 183 11.75 26.39 -17.30
N ILE A 184 12.95 25.86 -17.56
CA ILE A 184 13.24 24.43 -17.67
C ILE A 184 13.73 23.91 -16.31
N PRO A 185 12.94 23.12 -15.57
CA PRO A 185 13.36 22.60 -14.29
C PRO A 185 14.44 21.53 -14.49
N LEU A 186 15.53 21.59 -13.70
CA LEU A 186 16.66 20.68 -13.80
C LEU A 186 16.70 19.71 -12.62
N PHE A 187 16.35 18.45 -12.89
CA PHE A 187 16.45 17.35 -11.93
C PHE A 187 17.82 16.67 -12.06
N GLU A 188 18.63 16.80 -11.02
CA GLU A 188 19.96 16.18 -10.95
C GLU A 188 19.84 14.80 -10.31
N ALA A 189 20.14 13.76 -11.08
CA ALA A 189 20.00 12.39 -10.61
C ALA A 189 21.32 11.62 -10.81
N ARG A 190 21.73 10.84 -9.81
CA ARG A 190 22.89 9.97 -9.99
C ARG A 190 22.48 8.77 -10.86
N ALA A 191 23.30 8.43 -11.86
CA ALA A 191 23.15 7.20 -12.62
C ALA A 191 23.49 5.99 -11.74
N HIS A 192 22.53 5.53 -10.96
CA HIS A 192 22.68 4.46 -9.98
C HIS A 192 21.72 3.30 -10.23
N PHE A 193 22.24 2.08 -10.19
CA PHE A 193 21.45 0.85 -10.28
C PHE A 193 21.27 0.25 -8.89
N PRO A 194 20.04 -0.10 -8.48
CA PRO A 194 19.83 -0.79 -7.22
C PRO A 194 20.56 -2.13 -7.25
N GLU A 195 21.28 -2.47 -6.18
CA GLU A 195 22.04 -3.74 -6.09
C GLU A 195 21.17 -4.97 -6.37
N SER A 196 19.89 -4.92 -5.97
CA SER A 196 18.89 -5.97 -6.19
C SER A 196 18.64 -6.29 -7.67
N THR A 197 18.93 -5.37 -8.59
CA THR A 197 18.65 -5.52 -10.03
C THR A 197 19.73 -6.31 -10.77
N LYS A 198 20.90 -6.51 -10.15
CA LYS A 198 22.07 -7.20 -10.72
C LYS A 198 22.42 -6.70 -12.13
N ILE A 199 22.18 -5.43 -12.43
CA ILE A 199 22.54 -4.80 -13.71
C ILE A 199 24.03 -4.50 -13.66
N TYR A 200 24.79 -5.12 -14.55
CA TYR A 200 26.21 -4.85 -14.73
C TYR A 200 26.41 -4.08 -16.02
N VAL A 201 27.00 -2.89 -15.92
CA VAL A 201 27.36 -2.07 -17.08
C VAL A 201 28.87 -2.22 -17.31
N PRO A 202 29.30 -2.64 -18.51
CA PRO A 202 30.72 -2.70 -18.83
C PRO A 202 31.31 -1.29 -18.94
N LYS A 203 32.63 -1.15 -18.78
CA LYS A 203 33.31 0.14 -18.99
C LYS A 203 33.08 0.71 -20.41
N GLU A 204 33.06 -0.18 -21.40
CA GLU A 204 32.82 0.13 -22.80
C GLU A 204 31.83 -0.88 -23.38
N PHE A 205 30.86 -0.39 -24.15
CA PHE A 205 29.97 -1.26 -24.91
C PHE A 205 30.68 -1.86 -26.13
N THR A 206 30.38 -3.12 -26.41
CA THR A 206 31.00 -3.85 -27.54
C THR A 206 30.04 -4.10 -28.69
N SER A 207 28.72 -3.96 -28.47
CA SER A 207 27.71 -4.12 -29.50
C SER A 207 26.44 -3.29 -29.22
N PRO A 208 25.64 -2.96 -30.25
CA PRO A 208 24.36 -2.28 -30.04
C PRO A 208 23.36 -3.13 -29.26
N GLU A 209 23.40 -4.46 -29.39
CA GLU A 209 22.55 -5.38 -28.63
C GLU A 209 22.83 -5.31 -27.14
N GLN A 210 24.10 -5.13 -26.75
CA GLN A 210 24.49 -4.96 -25.36
C GLN A 210 23.93 -3.66 -24.77
N VAL A 211 23.99 -2.56 -25.52
CA VAL A 211 23.39 -1.28 -25.13
C VAL A 211 21.89 -1.44 -24.92
N ARG A 212 21.19 -2.02 -25.91
CA ARG A 212 19.73 -2.25 -25.85
C ARG A 212 19.35 -3.12 -24.66
N SER A 213 20.00 -4.27 -24.50
CA SER A 213 19.68 -5.21 -23.41
C SER A 213 19.86 -4.59 -22.02
N ILE A 214 20.91 -3.79 -21.82
CA ILE A 214 21.11 -3.09 -20.55
C ILE A 214 20.06 -1.98 -20.40
N ALA A 215 19.86 -1.15 -21.41
CA ALA A 215 18.87 -0.07 -21.39
C ALA A 215 17.44 -0.58 -21.11
N ASP A 216 17.03 -1.70 -21.71
CA ASP A 216 15.73 -2.33 -21.48
C ASP A 216 15.57 -2.79 -20.02
N ARG A 217 16.63 -3.37 -19.43
CA ARG A 217 16.62 -3.75 -18.00
C ARG A 217 16.51 -2.54 -17.09
N VAL A 218 17.22 -1.46 -17.41
CA VAL A 218 17.16 -0.19 -16.65
C VAL A 218 15.76 0.40 -16.75
N ARG A 219 15.21 0.49 -17.97
CA ARG A 219 13.85 1.00 -18.21
C ARG A 219 12.82 0.20 -17.41
N LYS A 220 12.89 -1.13 -17.46
CA LYS A 220 12.02 -2.02 -16.69
C LYS A 220 12.02 -1.70 -15.19
N VAL A 221 13.19 -1.43 -14.61
CA VAL A 221 13.30 -1.07 -13.19
C VAL A 221 12.52 0.22 -12.90
N TYR A 222 12.77 1.28 -13.67
CA TYR A 222 12.16 2.59 -13.40
C TYR A 222 10.69 2.72 -13.87
N GLN A 223 10.25 1.88 -14.82
CA GLN A 223 8.91 1.96 -15.41
C GLN A 223 7.91 0.94 -14.82
N GLU A 224 8.34 -0.30 -14.60
CA GLU A 224 7.44 -1.41 -14.22
C GLU A 224 7.44 -1.69 -12.71
N THR A 225 8.42 -1.16 -11.97
CA THR A 225 8.50 -1.35 -10.52
C THR A 225 8.22 -0.06 -9.77
N ASN A 226 7.99 -0.13 -8.46
CA ASN A 226 7.87 1.05 -7.60
C ASN A 226 9.22 1.70 -7.27
N TYR A 227 10.26 1.46 -8.10
CA TYR A 227 11.55 2.07 -7.92
C TYR A 227 11.52 3.54 -8.37
N LYS A 228 12.19 4.39 -7.61
CA LYS A 228 12.15 5.84 -7.80
C LYS A 228 13.50 6.34 -8.29
N LEU A 229 13.47 7.29 -9.21
CA LEU A 229 14.65 8.03 -9.58
C LEU A 229 14.93 9.09 -8.50
N TYR A 230 15.91 8.78 -7.65
CA TYR A 230 16.35 9.67 -6.60
C TYR A 230 17.22 10.79 -7.16
N GLY A 231 16.88 12.02 -6.80
CA GLY A 231 17.62 13.20 -7.25
C GLY A 231 17.23 14.43 -6.45
N ASN A 232 17.63 15.59 -6.97
CA ASN A 232 17.32 16.87 -6.34
C ASN A 232 17.20 17.97 -7.39
N PHE A 233 16.39 18.99 -7.08
CA PHE A 233 16.47 20.30 -7.71
C PHE A 233 17.47 21.14 -6.90
N ASP A 234 18.52 21.67 -7.53
CA ASP A 234 19.53 22.45 -6.82
C ASP A 234 18.93 23.76 -6.27
N LYS A 235 19.40 24.20 -5.09
CA LYS A 235 18.90 25.41 -4.44
C LYS A 235 18.97 26.64 -5.35
N TYR A 236 20.09 26.86 -6.03
CA TYR A 236 20.26 28.02 -6.91
C TYR A 236 19.41 27.92 -8.17
N HIS A 237 19.11 26.68 -8.61
CA HIS A 237 18.18 26.45 -9.69
C HIS A 237 16.75 26.85 -9.26
N ILE A 238 16.30 26.42 -8.08
CA ILE A 238 14.98 26.78 -7.54
C ILE A 238 14.86 28.31 -7.36
N GLU A 239 15.89 28.97 -6.83
CA GLU A 239 15.89 30.43 -6.62
C GLU A 239 15.83 31.23 -7.93
N ALA A 240 16.41 30.70 -9.02
CA ALA A 240 16.40 31.35 -10.33
C ALA A 240 15.24 30.91 -11.23
N PHE A 241 14.41 29.95 -10.79
CA PHE A 241 13.40 29.33 -11.63
C PHE A 241 12.27 30.28 -11.97
N VAL A 242 11.96 30.38 -13.26
CA VAL A 242 10.87 31.20 -13.77
C VAL A 242 9.67 30.30 -14.10
N PHE A 243 8.54 30.56 -13.44
CA PHE A 243 7.27 29.97 -13.85
C PHE A 243 6.84 30.58 -15.18
N LEU A 244 6.48 29.72 -16.14
CA LEU A 244 5.93 30.15 -17.41
C LEU A 244 4.42 30.37 -17.30
N ASP A 245 3.91 31.35 -18.03
CA ASP A 245 2.50 31.73 -18.07
C ASP A 245 1.88 31.89 -16.66
N ASP A 246 0.79 31.19 -16.38
CA ASP A 246 0.04 31.19 -15.13
C ASP A 246 0.30 29.93 -14.29
N ASN A 247 1.40 29.22 -14.55
CA ASN A 247 1.69 27.93 -13.93
C ASN A 247 1.86 28.03 -12.41
N GLU A 248 2.41 29.13 -11.88
CA GLU A 248 2.57 29.32 -10.43
C GLU A 248 1.22 29.31 -9.69
N ARG A 249 0.23 30.05 -10.22
CA ARG A 249 -1.12 30.10 -9.65
C ARG A 249 -1.80 28.73 -9.75
N LYS A 250 -1.70 28.07 -10.92
CA LYS A 250 -2.29 26.74 -11.14
C LYS A 250 -1.69 25.69 -10.22
N TYR A 251 -0.36 25.71 -10.04
CA TYR A 251 0.35 24.86 -9.09
C TYR A 251 -0.18 25.05 -7.68
N LYS A 252 -0.15 26.30 -7.15
CA LYS A 252 -0.62 26.60 -5.79
C LYS A 252 -2.07 26.17 -5.58
N THR A 253 -2.94 26.46 -6.54
CA THR A 253 -4.37 26.10 -6.47
C THR A 253 -4.58 24.59 -6.41
N LEU A 254 -3.98 23.84 -7.34
CA LEU A 254 -4.11 22.37 -7.37
C LEU A 254 -3.47 21.71 -6.16
N LYS A 255 -2.32 22.21 -5.71
CA LYS A 255 -1.65 21.70 -4.52
C LYS A 255 -2.54 21.81 -3.29
N THR A 256 -3.23 22.94 -3.10
CA THR A 256 -4.20 23.09 -2.01
C THR A 256 -5.36 22.08 -2.12
N TYR A 257 -5.90 21.83 -3.31
CA TYR A 257 -6.95 20.83 -3.47
C TYR A 257 -6.46 19.40 -3.20
N GLU A 258 -5.25 19.07 -3.62
CA GLU A 258 -4.63 17.77 -3.35
C GLU A 258 -4.42 17.55 -1.84
N GLU A 259 -3.93 18.56 -1.13
CA GLU A 259 -3.77 18.53 0.33
C GLU A 259 -5.12 18.37 1.04
N GLN A 260 -6.16 19.10 0.60
CA GLN A 260 -7.52 18.96 1.13
C GLN A 260 -8.10 17.56 0.88
N CYS A 261 -7.87 16.99 -0.32
CA CYS A 261 -8.30 15.62 -0.62
C CYS A 261 -7.62 14.60 0.29
N GLN A 262 -6.30 14.75 0.53
CA GLN A 262 -5.55 13.88 1.44
C GLN A 262 -6.09 13.99 2.88
N GLU A 263 -6.36 15.21 3.36
CA GLU A 263 -6.92 15.42 4.70
C GLU A 263 -8.32 14.81 4.84
N LEU A 264 -9.18 14.97 3.83
CA LEU A 264 -10.52 14.39 3.82
C LEU A 264 -10.48 12.87 3.77
N GLN A 265 -9.57 12.29 2.99
CA GLN A 265 -9.40 10.84 2.90
C GLN A 265 -8.95 10.24 4.24
N ALA A 266 -7.99 10.87 4.91
CA ALA A 266 -7.58 10.46 6.26
C ALA A 266 -8.73 10.57 7.29
N LYS A 267 -9.59 11.59 7.17
CA LYS A 267 -10.80 11.72 8.03
C LYS A 267 -11.81 10.61 7.75
N ILE A 268 -12.02 10.24 6.48
CA ILE A 268 -12.93 9.16 6.08
C ILE A 268 -12.44 7.83 6.66
N GLU A 269 -11.15 7.49 6.49
CA GLU A 269 -10.57 6.26 7.03
C GLU A 269 -10.76 6.15 8.55
N LYS A 270 -10.53 7.25 9.28
CA LYS A 270 -10.76 7.31 10.73
C LYS A 270 -12.23 7.14 11.10
N LEU A 271 -13.15 7.70 10.31
CA LEU A 271 -14.59 7.56 10.55
C LEU A 271 -15.07 6.13 10.28
N GLU A 272 -14.56 5.49 9.23
CA GLU A 272 -14.83 4.09 8.89
C GLU A 272 -14.35 3.16 10.01
N GLU A 273 -13.13 3.38 10.52
CA GLU A 273 -12.61 2.62 11.67
C GLU A 273 -13.51 2.76 12.90
N ASN A 274 -13.90 3.99 13.26
CA ASN A 274 -14.81 4.25 14.38
C ASN A 274 -16.20 3.60 14.18
N PHE A 275 -16.72 3.62 12.95
CA PHE A 275 -17.99 3.00 12.62
C PHE A 275 -17.94 1.48 12.78
N ASN A 276 -16.85 0.86 12.31
CA ASN A 276 -16.63 -0.59 12.45
C ASN A 276 -16.56 -0.99 13.93
N GLN A 277 -15.78 -0.27 14.74
CA GLN A 277 -15.69 -0.51 16.19
C GLN A 277 -17.05 -0.40 16.90
N LYS A 278 -17.85 0.63 16.57
CA LYS A 278 -19.20 0.79 17.14
C LYS A 278 -20.14 -0.33 16.70
N THR A 279 -20.06 -0.75 15.44
CA THR A 279 -20.88 -1.84 14.90
C THR A 279 -20.58 -3.16 15.61
N GLU A 280 -19.30 -3.48 15.84
CA GLU A 280 -18.90 -4.65 16.64
C GLU A 280 -19.45 -4.58 18.06
N LYS A 281 -19.36 -3.41 18.72
CA LYS A 281 -19.90 -3.24 20.07
C LYS A 281 -21.41 -3.44 20.13
N VAL A 282 -22.16 -2.93 19.14
CA VAL A 282 -23.61 -3.14 19.05
C VAL A 282 -23.92 -4.63 18.88
N ASN A 283 -23.18 -5.34 18.03
CA ASN A 283 -23.36 -6.78 17.84
C ASN A 283 -23.08 -7.57 19.12
N GLN A 284 -22.07 -7.16 19.89
CA GLN A 284 -21.76 -7.75 21.18
C GLN A 284 -22.89 -7.52 22.20
N LEU A 285 -23.36 -6.28 22.33
CA LEU A 285 -24.48 -5.95 23.23
C LEU A 285 -25.76 -6.70 22.85
N ARG A 286 -26.05 -6.89 21.56
CA ARG A 286 -27.20 -7.70 21.11
C ARG A 286 -27.10 -9.16 21.57
N LYS A 287 -25.90 -9.74 21.58
CA LYS A 287 -25.68 -11.10 22.12
C LYS A 287 -25.91 -11.15 23.62
N GLU A 288 -25.38 -10.17 24.35
CA GLU A 288 -25.54 -10.06 25.81
C GLU A 288 -27.02 -9.88 26.21
N ILE A 289 -27.77 -9.03 25.51
CA ILE A 289 -29.22 -8.86 25.72
C ILE A 289 -29.95 -10.19 25.53
N LYS A 290 -29.68 -10.91 24.42
CA LYS A 290 -30.32 -12.20 24.14
C LYS A 290 -30.04 -13.25 25.23
N GLN A 291 -28.81 -13.25 25.77
CA GLN A 291 -28.45 -14.11 26.89
C GLN A 291 -29.21 -13.72 28.17
N ALA A 292 -29.26 -12.43 28.50
CA ALA A 292 -29.99 -11.92 29.65
C ALA A 292 -31.49 -12.23 29.56
N GLU A 293 -32.10 -12.06 28.39
CA GLU A 293 -33.50 -12.43 28.13
C GLU A 293 -33.76 -13.92 28.37
N THR A 294 -32.83 -14.79 27.96
CA THR A 294 -32.93 -16.24 28.19
C THR A 294 -32.86 -16.56 29.68
N ILE A 295 -31.94 -15.94 30.41
CA ILE A 295 -31.79 -16.11 31.87
C ILE A 295 -33.05 -15.63 32.60
N LEU A 296 -33.57 -14.45 32.25
CA LEU A 296 -34.80 -13.91 32.83
C LEU A 296 -36.00 -14.84 32.62
N ARG A 297 -36.11 -15.41 31.41
CA ARG A 297 -37.16 -16.39 31.12
C ARG A 297 -37.06 -17.63 32.02
N ASN A 298 -35.86 -18.17 32.19
CA ASN A 298 -35.65 -19.33 33.08
C ASN A 298 -36.04 -19.00 34.53
N TYR A 299 -35.66 -17.82 35.02
CA TYR A 299 -36.06 -17.39 36.37
C TYR A 299 -37.57 -17.25 36.52
N HIS A 300 -38.28 -16.73 35.52
CA HIS A 300 -39.74 -16.69 35.55
C HIS A 300 -40.37 -18.09 35.55
N GLU A 301 -39.82 -19.02 34.77
CA GLU A 301 -40.28 -20.41 34.76
C GLU A 301 -40.05 -21.10 36.12
N GLU A 302 -38.89 -20.86 36.77
CA GLU A 302 -38.61 -21.34 38.13
C GLU A 302 -39.53 -20.71 39.18
N GLU A 303 -39.77 -19.40 39.10
CA GLU A 303 -40.67 -18.67 40.01
C GLU A 303 -42.09 -19.24 39.96
N GLU A 304 -42.63 -19.48 38.76
CA GLU A 304 -43.94 -20.10 38.58
C GLU A 304 -43.98 -21.54 39.13
N TYR A 305 -42.89 -22.30 38.97
CA TYR A 305 -42.76 -23.62 39.58
C TYR A 305 -42.81 -23.55 41.11
N TYR A 306 -42.05 -22.63 41.73
CA TYR A 306 -42.05 -22.46 43.19
C TYR A 306 -43.40 -21.99 43.73
N LYS A 307 -44.11 -21.08 43.03
CA LYS A 307 -45.48 -20.68 43.41
C LYS A 307 -46.44 -21.87 43.43
N LYS A 308 -46.30 -22.80 42.47
CA LYS A 308 -47.11 -24.02 42.45
C LYS A 308 -46.76 -24.93 43.64
N LEU A 309 -45.47 -25.11 43.91
CA LEU A 309 -44.98 -25.89 45.05
C LEU A 309 -45.46 -25.32 46.40
N GLU A 310 -45.48 -23.99 46.54
CA GLU A 310 -45.97 -23.30 47.72
C GLU A 310 -47.46 -23.57 47.96
N LYS A 311 -48.29 -23.50 46.90
CA LYS A 311 -49.72 -23.86 46.98
C LYS A 311 -49.93 -25.32 47.38
N ASP A 312 -49.15 -26.23 46.81
CA ASP A 312 -49.22 -27.65 47.14
C ASP A 312 -48.81 -27.91 48.61
N ASN A 313 -47.76 -27.23 49.09
CA ASN A 313 -47.35 -27.31 50.50
C ASN A 313 -48.43 -26.77 51.45
N GLN A 314 -49.05 -25.62 51.13
CA GLN A 314 -50.15 -25.09 51.93
C GLN A 314 -51.32 -26.08 52.01
N LYS A 315 -51.65 -26.74 50.89
CA LYS A 315 -52.68 -27.78 50.86
C LYS A 315 -52.30 -28.98 51.73
N LEU A 316 -51.08 -29.48 51.62
CA LEU A 316 -50.58 -30.58 52.44
C LEU A 316 -50.57 -30.24 53.94
N GLU A 317 -50.20 -29.01 54.31
CA GLU A 317 -50.24 -28.55 55.70
C GLU A 317 -51.68 -28.58 56.24
N SER A 318 -52.66 -28.14 55.42
CA SER A 318 -54.08 -28.18 55.78
C SER A 318 -54.61 -29.61 55.94
N ASP A 319 -54.26 -30.52 55.02
CA ASP A 319 -54.64 -31.93 55.10
C ASP A 319 -54.01 -32.62 56.31
N LYS A 320 -52.74 -32.31 56.62
CA LYS A 320 -52.04 -32.81 57.82
C LYS A 320 -52.72 -32.35 59.11
N GLN A 321 -53.18 -31.09 59.18
CA GLN A 321 -53.95 -30.60 60.32
C GLN A 321 -55.30 -31.33 60.46
N ARG A 322 -56.02 -31.53 59.35
CA ARG A 322 -57.29 -32.30 59.34
C ARG A 322 -57.07 -33.73 59.83
N LEU A 323 -56.08 -34.44 59.29
CA LEU A 323 -55.73 -35.80 59.71
C LEU A 323 -55.34 -35.87 61.19
N LYS A 324 -54.67 -34.85 61.73
CA LYS A 324 -54.32 -34.77 63.16
C LYS A 324 -55.57 -34.65 64.04
N GLN A 325 -56.57 -33.86 63.61
CA GLN A 325 -57.86 -33.75 64.29
C GLN A 325 -58.63 -35.09 64.24
N GLU A 326 -58.79 -35.67 63.05
CA GLU A 326 -59.46 -36.97 62.85
C GLU A 326 -58.81 -38.07 63.71
N LYS A 327 -57.47 -38.13 63.74
CA LYS A 327 -56.73 -39.06 64.61
C LYS A 327 -57.06 -38.83 66.09
N GLY A 328 -57.14 -37.57 66.53
CA GLY A 328 -57.54 -37.22 67.89
C GLY A 328 -58.95 -37.74 68.23
N GLU A 329 -59.92 -37.53 67.33
CA GLU A 329 -61.28 -38.04 67.48
C GLU A 329 -61.34 -39.57 67.56
N ILE A 330 -60.58 -40.27 66.71
CA ILE A 330 -60.48 -41.73 66.73
C ILE A 330 -59.90 -42.22 68.06
N ILE A 331 -58.84 -41.58 68.57
CA ILE A 331 -58.25 -41.94 69.87
C ILE A 331 -59.28 -41.77 70.99
N SER A 332 -60.01 -40.64 71.03
CA SER A 332 -61.06 -40.41 72.01
C SER A 332 -62.20 -41.43 71.90
N LYS A 333 -62.62 -41.77 70.67
CA LYS A 333 -63.65 -42.78 70.43
C LYS A 333 -63.20 -44.17 70.87
N ASN A 334 -61.95 -44.55 70.57
CA ASN A 334 -61.35 -45.81 71.03
C ASN A 334 -61.24 -45.88 72.56
N GLN A 335 -60.87 -44.78 73.23
CA GLN A 335 -60.87 -44.73 74.69
C GLN A 335 -62.27 -44.94 75.27
N ARG A 336 -63.30 -44.27 74.70
CA ARG A 336 -64.71 -44.49 75.10
C ARG A 336 -65.14 -45.94 74.95
N LEU A 337 -64.89 -46.53 73.77
CA LEU A 337 -65.22 -47.93 73.49
C LEU A 337 -64.47 -48.91 74.41
N THR A 338 -63.21 -48.61 74.74
CA THR A 338 -62.41 -49.41 75.68
C THR A 338 -63.01 -49.36 77.09
N ASN A 339 -63.38 -48.17 77.57
CA ASN A 339 -64.03 -47.99 78.87
C ASN A 339 -65.39 -48.70 78.92
N GLU A 340 -66.17 -48.60 77.84
CA GLU A 340 -67.45 -49.27 77.70
C GLU A 340 -67.28 -50.80 77.68
N SER A 341 -66.31 -51.32 76.94
CA SER A 341 -65.94 -52.74 76.94
C SER A 341 -65.51 -53.23 78.33
N GLN A 342 -64.71 -52.45 79.07
CA GLN A 342 -64.34 -52.78 80.45
C GLN A 342 -65.56 -52.80 81.38
N ARG A 343 -66.48 -51.83 81.23
CA ARG A 343 -67.73 -51.78 82.00
C ARG A 343 -68.61 -53.00 81.71
N LEU A 344 -68.77 -53.35 80.43
CA LEU A 344 -69.51 -54.54 80.01
C LEU A 344 -68.85 -55.82 80.54
N ARG A 345 -67.52 -55.94 80.54
CA ARG A 345 -66.81 -57.05 81.19
C ARG A 345 -67.10 -57.14 82.68
N ARG A 346 -67.09 -56.01 83.42
CA ARG A 346 -67.43 -55.99 84.84
C ARG A 346 -68.88 -56.43 85.08
N LEU A 347 -69.82 -55.91 84.28
CA LEU A 347 -71.23 -56.31 84.35
C LEU A 347 -71.42 -57.80 84.03
N LYS A 348 -70.66 -58.32 83.05
CA LYS A 348 -70.63 -59.75 82.72
C LYS A 348 -70.12 -60.58 83.91
N ASN A 349 -69.00 -60.21 84.51
CA ASN A 349 -68.46 -60.91 85.68
C ASN A 349 -69.45 -60.90 86.86
N VAL A 350 -70.12 -59.76 87.13
CA VAL A 350 -71.17 -59.67 88.18
C VAL A 350 -72.36 -60.57 87.86
N ALA A 351 -72.75 -60.67 86.58
CA ALA A 351 -73.80 -61.58 86.15
C ALA A 351 -73.38 -63.04 86.29
N GLU A 352 -72.14 -63.40 85.94
CA GLU A 352 -71.55 -64.73 86.12
C GLU A 352 -71.47 -65.10 87.62
N GLU A 353 -71.04 -64.19 88.49
CA GLU A 353 -71.05 -64.39 89.96
C GLU A 353 -72.47 -64.58 90.51
N LYS A 354 -73.47 -63.83 90.00
CA LYS A 354 -74.88 -64.02 90.35
C LYS A 354 -75.40 -65.38 89.88
N ILE A 355 -75.03 -65.81 88.67
CA ILE A 355 -75.40 -67.13 88.14
C ILE A 355 -74.75 -68.23 88.99
N GLU A 356 -73.48 -68.08 89.33
CA GLU A 356 -72.74 -69.03 90.18
C GLU A 356 -73.35 -69.10 91.60
N TYR A 357 -73.71 -67.94 92.18
CA TYR A 357 -74.44 -67.86 93.44
C TYR A 357 -75.82 -68.53 93.36
N LEU A 358 -76.56 -68.33 92.27
CA LEU A 358 -77.87 -68.99 92.04
C LEU A 358 -77.73 -70.50 91.81
N GLN A 359 -76.65 -70.96 91.18
CA GLN A 359 -76.35 -72.38 90.96
C GLN A 359 -75.87 -73.08 92.25
N LYS A 360 -75.21 -72.36 93.17
CA LYS A 360 -74.75 -72.87 94.48
C LYS A 360 -75.82 -72.84 95.60
N ARG A 361 -77.03 -72.33 95.35
CA ARG A 361 -78.14 -72.35 96.33
C ARG A 361 -78.71 -73.76 96.51
N SER A 362 -78.73 -74.24 97.76
CA SER A 362 -79.36 -75.50 98.15
C SER A 362 -80.90 -75.39 98.17
N PHE A 363 -81.57 -76.52 97.99
CA PHE A 363 -83.04 -76.68 97.89
C PHE A 363 -83.84 -75.87 98.92
N TRP A 364 -83.32 -75.73 100.14
CA TRP A 364 -83.98 -75.01 101.23
C TRP A 364 -83.96 -73.47 101.11
N GLN A 365 -83.06 -72.89 100.31
CA GLN A 365 -82.99 -71.43 100.07
C GLN A 365 -83.84 -70.95 98.87
N ARG A 366 -84.44 -71.87 98.10
CA ARG A 366 -85.35 -71.54 96.97
C ARG A 366 -86.83 -71.58 97.35
N LEU A 367 -87.18 -72.11 98.53
CA LEU A 367 -88.57 -72.28 99.00
C LEU A 367 -89.05 -71.21 99.98
N LEU A 368 -88.16 -70.36 100.50
CA LEU A 368 -88.51 -69.27 101.42
C LEU A 368 -87.66 -68.03 101.12
N ASN A 369 -88.13 -67.11 100.27
CA ASN A 369 -88.11 -65.68 100.59
C ASN A 369 -88.72 -64.76 99.53
N LYS A 370 -89.27 -63.66 100.07
CA LYS A 370 -89.41 -62.35 99.43
C LYS A 370 -88.16 -61.89 98.69
#